data_AF-A0A1I4G427-F1
#
_entry.id   AF-A0A1I4G427-F1
#
_cell.length_a   1.000
_cell.length_b   1.000
_cell.length_c   1.000
_cell.angle_alpha   90.00
_cell.angle_beta   90.00
_cell.angle_gamma   90.00
#
_symmetry.space_group_name_H-M   'P 1'
#
loop_
_entity.id
_entity.type
_entity.pdbx_description
1 polymer ?
#
loop_
_entity_poly.entity_id
_entity_poly.type
_entity_poly.pdbx_seq_one_letter_code
_entity_poly.pdbx_strand_id
1 'polypeptide(L)'
;MKLDNFFSRVTLKKRYFIPVLLVVILSLSTTGTFTWTSIDQRVINETRHEGAPGGRLHDDFEGLDHIMSRGRGRGRVNKDIYVENYSSRNILARVRLSEYLEIGEGAGTEGTLNQASPPNDAGLDSATLSDKSSWAIVRPDGYLSDGTTPSTLRNYVGLYLGDDNSRPKIFMPTFNRNNQNQESNTTGQGLELLTGTFNTNLGIAMPGTHDQWTLGQTHTSTLRSWNEVSNAEVLTPNVTHTAQETVESENGGYMTMSQWIAADRPTGNFWVHDTDGWIYWANWLPKATATSLLLDALDIKFDTENTYYGMHAEAELATVEDLDNWVGVTSLARDLLERIT
;
A
#
# COMPACT_ATOMS: atom_id res chain seq x y z
N MET A 1 -60.96 68.89 6.05
CA MET A 1 -61.36 70.15 5.38
C MET A 1 -60.77 70.10 3.97
N LYS A 2 -61.43 69.35 3.07
CA LYS A 2 -62.05 69.82 1.81
C LYS A 2 -61.18 70.78 0.98
N LEU A 3 -60.75 70.34 -0.20
CA LEU A 3 -61.28 70.72 -1.55
C LEU A 3 -60.25 70.23 -2.59
N ASP A 4 -60.54 69.16 -3.35
CA ASP A 4 -61.26 69.17 -4.64
C ASP A 4 -60.33 69.51 -5.82
N ASN A 5 -60.02 68.53 -6.69
CA ASN A 5 -60.65 68.32 -8.02
C ASN A 5 -59.92 69.13 -9.12
N PHE A 6 -59.81 68.78 -10.40
CA PHE A 6 -60.38 67.77 -11.29
C PHE A 6 -59.68 67.96 -12.66
N PHE A 7 -59.51 66.88 -13.42
CA PHE A 7 -59.30 66.76 -14.87
C PHE A 7 -59.18 68.05 -15.73
N SER A 8 -58.29 68.04 -16.73
CA SER A 8 -58.56 67.48 -18.07
C SER A 8 -57.62 68.04 -19.16
N ARG A 9 -57.25 67.16 -20.11
CA ARG A 9 -57.24 67.34 -21.59
C ARG A 9 -56.36 68.49 -22.14
N VAL A 10 -55.59 68.28 -23.21
CA VAL A 10 -56.10 68.20 -24.58
C VAL A 10 -55.01 67.62 -25.50
N THR A 11 -55.41 66.65 -26.30
CA THR A 11 -54.78 66.08 -27.50
C THR A 11 -54.95 66.98 -28.73
N LEU A 12 -54.14 66.85 -29.79
CA LEU A 12 -54.52 66.98 -31.22
C LEU A 12 -53.29 66.72 -32.14
N LYS A 13 -53.25 65.55 -32.82
CA LYS A 13 -53.52 65.30 -34.27
C LYS A 13 -52.33 65.59 -35.22
N LYS A 14 -51.67 64.53 -35.73
CA LYS A 14 -51.79 63.90 -37.08
C LYS A 14 -51.35 64.77 -38.28
N ARG A 15 -50.39 64.28 -39.11
CA ARG A 15 -50.58 63.83 -40.53
C ARG A 15 -49.27 63.71 -41.36
N TYR A 16 -49.02 62.49 -41.90
CA TYR A 16 -48.40 62.05 -43.19
C TYR A 16 -46.97 62.52 -43.57
N PHE A 17 -46.03 61.71 -44.10
CA PHE A 17 -46.05 60.77 -45.23
C PHE A 17 -44.94 59.67 -45.14
N ILE A 18 -45.20 58.53 -45.80
CA ILE A 18 -44.34 57.35 -46.14
C ILE A 18 -44.03 57.43 -47.67
N PRO A 19 -43.10 56.70 -48.36
CA PRO A 19 -41.95 55.84 -47.98
C PRO A 19 -40.62 56.13 -48.74
N VAL A 20 -39.49 55.56 -48.28
CA VAL A 20 -38.58 54.83 -49.18
C VAL A 20 -38.21 53.48 -48.54
N LEU A 21 -38.17 52.49 -49.41
CA LEU A 21 -38.12 51.05 -49.26
C LEU A 21 -36.67 50.54 -49.12
N LEU A 22 -36.39 49.61 -48.21
CA LEU A 22 -35.69 48.36 -48.54
C LEU A 22 -35.93 47.27 -47.47
N VAL A 23 -36.34 46.10 -47.95
CA VAL A 23 -36.66 44.83 -47.26
C VAL A 23 -35.46 43.87 -47.40
N VAL A 24 -35.10 43.07 -46.38
CA VAL A 24 -35.21 41.58 -46.26
C VAL A 24 -34.58 41.23 -44.87
N ILE A 25 -35.30 40.86 -43.78
CA ILE A 25 -35.86 39.56 -43.30
C ILE A 25 -34.81 38.42 -43.18
N LEU A 26 -34.52 37.84 -41.99
CA LEU A 26 -35.29 36.80 -41.24
C LEU A 26 -34.68 36.66 -39.80
N SER A 27 -35.28 37.07 -38.66
CA SER A 27 -36.38 36.50 -37.83
C SER A 27 -36.07 35.09 -37.26
N LEU A 28 -36.03 34.77 -35.95
CA LEU A 28 -37.08 34.90 -34.90
C LEU A 28 -36.54 34.60 -33.47
N SER A 29 -37.21 35.22 -32.49
CA SER A 29 -37.45 34.87 -31.05
C SER A 29 -37.08 33.46 -30.58
N THR A 30 -36.62 33.22 -29.33
CA THR A 30 -37.40 33.38 -28.09
C THR A 30 -36.58 33.40 -26.80
N THR A 31 -37.16 34.07 -25.79
CA THR A 31 -37.06 33.91 -24.32
C THR A 31 -35.81 34.40 -23.57
N GLY A 32 -36.07 35.29 -22.60
CA GLY A 32 -35.33 35.34 -21.35
C GLY A 32 -34.84 36.73 -20.94
N THR A 33 -35.71 37.52 -20.30
CA THR A 33 -35.26 38.54 -19.35
C THR A 33 -34.39 37.87 -18.28
N PHE A 34 -33.12 38.25 -18.20
CA PHE A 34 -32.33 38.09 -16.97
C PHE A 34 -31.70 39.43 -16.61
N THR A 35 -32.36 40.04 -15.63
CA THR A 35 -31.79 40.82 -14.53
C THR A 35 -30.29 40.61 -14.34
N TRP A 36 -29.56 41.73 -14.31
CA TRP A 36 -28.22 41.82 -13.75
C TRP A 36 -28.32 41.48 -12.24
N THR A 37 -27.67 40.40 -11.81
CA THR A 37 -27.44 40.10 -10.40
C THR A 37 -25.96 39.79 -10.25
N SER A 38 -25.26 40.67 -9.51
CA SER A 38 -23.95 40.48 -8.84
C SER A 38 -23.00 39.45 -9.46
N ILE A 39 -21.89 39.92 -10.03
CA ILE A 39 -20.70 39.08 -10.20
C ILE A 39 -20.02 38.98 -8.82
N ASP A 40 -20.50 38.05 -7.99
CA ASP A 40 -19.74 37.54 -6.85
C ASP A 40 -18.69 36.58 -7.41
N GLN A 41 -17.43 36.98 -7.42
CA GLN A 41 -16.32 36.04 -7.61
C GLN A 41 -15.97 35.45 -6.25
N ARG A 42 -16.27 34.15 -6.08
CA ARG A 42 -15.78 33.35 -4.96
C ARG A 42 -14.82 32.31 -5.52
N VAL A 43 -13.58 32.35 -5.06
CA VAL A 43 -12.61 31.27 -5.25
C VAL A 43 -12.42 30.60 -3.90
N ILE A 44 -12.49 29.28 -3.88
CA ILE A 44 -11.95 28.45 -2.82
C ILE A 44 -10.81 27.68 -3.49
N ASN A 45 -9.58 27.98 -3.08
CA ASN A 45 -8.43 27.14 -3.38
C ASN A 45 -8.25 26.24 -2.16
N GLU A 46 -8.97 25.13 -2.12
CA GLU A 46 -8.76 24.08 -1.13
C GLU A 46 -7.63 23.19 -1.64
N THR A 47 -6.42 23.37 -1.10
CA THR A 47 -5.38 22.34 -1.15
C THR A 47 -5.58 21.44 0.06
N ARG A 48 -6.13 20.24 -0.15
CA ARG A 48 -6.01 19.19 0.87
C ARG A 48 -4.60 18.61 0.75
N HIS A 49 -3.80 18.76 1.79
CA HIS A 49 -2.70 17.84 2.04
C HIS A 49 -3.36 16.57 2.58
N GLU A 50 -3.71 15.65 1.68
CA GLU A 50 -4.21 14.36 2.12
C GLU A 50 -3.04 13.64 2.78
N GLY A 51 -3.24 13.19 4.03
CA GLY A 51 -2.23 12.38 4.69
C GLY A 51 -1.99 11.09 3.91
N ALA A 52 -0.86 10.42 4.17
CA ALA A 52 -0.50 9.16 3.52
C ALA A 52 -1.72 8.22 3.37
N PRO A 53 -1.86 7.52 2.24
CA PRO A 53 -3.00 6.64 2.01
C PRO A 53 -3.14 5.63 3.14
N GLY A 54 -4.38 5.32 3.49
CA GLY A 54 -4.68 4.34 4.51
C GLY A 54 -4.36 2.92 4.06
N GLY A 55 -3.15 2.44 4.36
CA GLY A 55 -2.83 1.02 4.24
C GLY A 55 -1.80 0.55 5.26
N ARG A 56 -1.60 -0.76 5.31
CA ARG A 56 -0.78 -1.43 6.32
C ARG A 56 -0.05 -2.61 5.71
N LEU A 57 1.25 -2.70 5.96
CA LEU A 57 2.03 -3.91 5.71
C LEU A 57 1.70 -4.94 6.80
N HIS A 58 1.39 -6.16 6.39
CA HIS A 58 1.21 -7.29 7.28
C HIS A 58 2.43 -8.21 7.21
N ASP A 59 2.84 -8.70 8.38
CA ASP A 59 3.92 -9.69 8.55
C ASP A 59 3.48 -10.75 9.57
N ASP A 60 3.01 -11.89 9.06
CA ASP A 60 2.64 -13.03 9.87
C ASP A 60 3.76 -14.07 9.83
N PHE A 61 4.53 -14.17 10.92
CA PHE A 61 5.69 -15.06 11.00
C PHE A 61 5.57 -16.02 12.17
N GLU A 62 5.56 -17.33 11.92
CA GLU A 62 5.39 -18.32 12.99
C GLU A 62 6.68 -18.58 13.81
N GLY A 63 7.82 -18.09 13.35
CA GLY A 63 9.12 -18.35 13.96
C GLY A 63 9.73 -19.69 13.54
N LEU A 64 10.97 -19.92 14.00
CA LEU A 64 11.76 -21.09 13.61
C LEU A 64 11.77 -22.21 14.66
N ASP A 65 11.25 -21.95 15.87
CA ASP A 65 11.38 -22.86 17.02
C ASP A 65 10.92 -24.29 16.72
N HIS A 66 9.86 -24.45 15.94
CA HIS A 66 9.28 -25.76 15.64
C HIS A 66 10.14 -26.60 14.67
N ILE A 67 10.95 -26.00 13.81
CA ILE A 67 11.92 -26.71 12.96
C ILE A 67 13.27 -26.90 13.66
N MET A 68 13.65 -25.97 14.55
CA MET A 68 14.89 -26.06 15.31
C MET A 68 14.80 -27.14 16.41
N SER A 69 13.70 -27.19 17.15
CA SER A 69 13.45 -28.19 18.21
C SER A 69 13.40 -29.64 17.73
N ARG A 70 13.15 -29.87 16.43
CA ARG A 70 13.11 -31.21 15.82
C ARG A 70 14.48 -31.71 15.34
N GLY A 71 15.55 -30.98 15.63
CA GLY A 71 16.94 -31.36 15.30
C GLY A 71 17.21 -31.43 13.81
N ARG A 72 16.38 -30.78 12.98
CA ARG A 72 16.56 -30.78 11.53
C ARG A 72 17.20 -29.51 11.00
N GLY A 73 17.05 -28.37 11.70
CA GLY A 73 17.53 -27.06 11.24
C GLY A 73 16.98 -26.64 9.87
N ARG A 74 15.96 -27.37 9.38
CA ARG A 74 15.53 -27.35 7.98
C ARG A 74 14.05 -27.63 7.87
N GLY A 75 13.39 -26.92 6.97
CA GLY A 75 11.98 -27.09 6.67
C GLY A 75 11.32 -25.80 6.25
N ARG A 76 10.09 -25.94 5.75
CA ARG A 76 9.23 -24.81 5.41
C ARG A 76 8.66 -24.19 6.68
N VAL A 77 8.69 -22.86 6.75
CA VAL A 77 8.07 -22.06 7.81
C VAL A 77 7.18 -20.98 7.21
N ASN A 78 6.08 -20.67 7.88
CA ASN A 78 5.16 -19.61 7.49
C ASN A 78 5.82 -18.24 7.59
N LYS A 79 5.67 -17.45 6.53
CA LYS A 79 6.05 -16.04 6.50
C LYS A 79 5.15 -15.35 5.48
N ASP A 80 3.97 -14.95 5.92
CA ASP A 80 3.03 -14.26 5.04
C ASP A 80 3.31 -12.75 5.05
N ILE A 81 3.60 -12.19 3.88
CA ILE A 81 3.74 -10.75 3.69
C ILE A 81 2.73 -10.30 2.64
N TYR A 82 1.95 -9.27 2.96
CA TYR A 82 0.93 -8.69 2.09
C TYR A 82 0.58 -7.27 2.55
N VAL A 83 -0.14 -6.53 1.71
CA VAL A 83 -0.55 -5.15 2.00
C VAL A 83 -2.06 -5.05 2.08
N GLU A 84 -2.57 -4.46 3.17
CA GLU A 84 -3.97 -4.10 3.34
C GLU A 84 -4.21 -2.64 2.94
N ASN A 85 -5.31 -2.39 2.23
CA ASN A 85 -5.87 -1.06 2.01
C ASN A 85 -7.10 -0.85 2.91
N TYR A 86 -6.93 -0.16 4.03
CA TYR A 86 -8.05 0.23 4.90
C TYR A 86 -8.64 1.60 4.55
N SER A 87 -8.10 2.27 3.52
CA SER A 87 -8.56 3.59 3.10
C SER A 87 -9.93 3.53 2.41
N SER A 88 -10.46 4.72 2.12
CA SER A 88 -11.71 4.86 1.35
C SER A 88 -11.49 4.86 -0.17
N ARG A 89 -10.23 4.80 -0.63
CA ARG A 89 -9.82 4.91 -2.04
C ARG A 89 -9.04 3.68 -2.46
N ASN A 90 -8.85 3.52 -3.76
CA ASN A 90 -7.89 2.54 -4.25
C ASN A 90 -6.47 3.07 -4.04
N ILE A 91 -5.52 2.19 -3.79
CA ILE A 91 -4.12 2.54 -3.58
C ILE A 91 -3.21 1.72 -4.49
N LEU A 92 -2.04 2.26 -4.77
CA LEU A 92 -0.88 1.54 -5.28
C LEU A 92 -0.01 1.13 -4.09
N ALA A 93 0.68 0.00 -4.23
CA ALA A 93 1.58 -0.52 -3.22
C ALA A 93 2.86 -1.03 -3.86
N ARG A 94 3.98 -0.78 -3.20
CA ARG A 94 5.24 -1.46 -3.45
C ARG A 94 5.87 -1.90 -2.13
N VAL A 95 6.56 -3.03 -2.15
CA VAL A 95 7.26 -3.60 -1.00
C VAL A 95 8.70 -3.87 -1.37
N ARG A 96 9.62 -3.64 -0.44
CA ARG A 96 11.01 -4.07 -0.56
C ARG A 96 11.33 -5.03 0.57
N LEU A 97 11.94 -6.15 0.21
CA LEU A 97 12.42 -7.15 1.16
C LEU A 97 13.94 -7.03 1.27
N SER A 98 14.46 -7.21 2.47
CA SER A 98 15.88 -7.24 2.76
C SER A 98 16.17 -8.32 3.79
N GLU A 99 17.33 -8.97 3.67
CA GLU A 99 17.69 -10.13 4.46
C GLU A 99 19.05 -9.95 5.12
N TYR A 100 19.20 -10.53 6.30
CA TYR A 100 20.46 -10.63 7.00
C TYR A 100 20.63 -12.05 7.53
N LEU A 101 21.84 -12.57 7.41
CA LEU A 101 22.20 -13.87 7.94
C LEU A 101 23.63 -13.82 8.45
N GLU A 102 23.84 -14.39 9.62
CA GLU A 102 25.17 -14.61 10.18
C GLU A 102 25.25 -15.98 10.84
N ILE A 103 26.43 -16.59 10.76
CA ILE A 103 26.70 -17.94 11.24
C ILE A 103 27.89 -17.88 12.20
N GLY A 104 27.74 -18.48 13.37
CA GLY A 104 28.79 -18.58 14.37
C GLY A 104 28.34 -18.21 15.78
N GLU A 105 29.26 -18.32 16.73
CA GLU A 105 28.99 -18.07 18.14
C GLU A 105 28.44 -16.66 18.37
N GLY A 106 27.31 -16.56 19.07
CA GLY A 106 26.67 -15.28 19.35
C GLY A 106 25.85 -14.71 18.18
N ALA A 107 25.58 -15.48 17.13
CA ALA A 107 24.65 -15.07 16.06
C ALA A 107 23.32 -14.56 16.63
N GLY A 108 22.86 -13.42 16.14
CA GLY A 108 21.64 -12.74 16.59
C GLY A 108 21.82 -11.90 17.85
N THR A 109 23.05 -11.74 18.34
CA THR A 109 23.36 -10.84 19.48
C THR A 109 24.16 -9.62 19.01
N GLU A 110 24.09 -8.54 19.77
CA GLU A 110 24.83 -7.30 19.48
C GLU A 110 26.11 -7.20 20.31
N GLY A 111 27.11 -6.46 19.79
CA GLY A 111 28.33 -6.12 20.52
C GLY A 111 29.39 -7.23 20.56
N THR A 112 30.27 -7.18 21.56
CA THR A 112 31.49 -8.01 21.62
C THR A 112 31.25 -9.50 21.86
N LEU A 113 30.00 -9.90 22.15
CA LEU A 113 29.63 -11.31 22.30
C LEU A 113 29.31 -11.97 20.95
N ASN A 114 29.06 -11.17 19.90
CA ASN A 114 28.82 -11.67 18.57
C ASN A 114 30.15 -11.94 17.85
N GLN A 115 30.46 -13.22 17.66
CA GLN A 115 31.60 -13.71 16.87
C GLN A 115 31.12 -14.36 15.57
N ALA A 116 29.83 -14.25 15.23
CA ALA A 116 29.28 -14.74 13.99
C ALA A 116 29.76 -13.87 12.82
N SER A 117 29.66 -14.42 11.62
CA SER A 117 29.98 -13.69 10.40
C SER A 117 28.97 -14.01 9.31
N PRO A 118 28.60 -13.04 8.47
CA PRO A 118 27.83 -13.31 7.28
C PRO A 118 28.55 -14.29 6.34
N PRO A 119 27.82 -15.12 5.58
CA PRO A 119 28.43 -15.91 4.52
C PRO A 119 29.08 -15.02 3.46
N ASN A 120 30.19 -15.50 2.88
CA ASN A 120 30.81 -14.84 1.72
C ASN A 120 29.82 -14.77 0.55
N ASP A 121 29.92 -13.74 -0.28
CA ASP A 121 29.10 -13.54 -1.47
C ASP A 121 27.57 -13.49 -1.18
N ALA A 122 27.20 -13.14 0.06
CA ALA A 122 25.79 -12.97 0.48
C ALA A 122 25.25 -11.57 0.17
N GLY A 123 26.13 -10.60 -0.16
CA GLY A 123 25.79 -9.18 -0.25
C GLY A 123 25.72 -8.48 1.12
N LEU A 124 26.41 -9.05 2.11
CA LEU A 124 26.37 -8.62 3.52
C LEU A 124 27.71 -8.06 4.03
N ASP A 125 28.65 -7.75 3.14
CA ASP A 125 30.04 -7.38 3.50
C ASP A 125 30.14 -6.16 4.43
N SER A 126 29.15 -5.28 4.40
CA SER A 126 29.05 -4.08 5.26
C SER A 126 27.76 -4.05 6.08
N ALA A 127 27.00 -5.15 6.09
CA ALA A 127 25.74 -5.22 6.80
C ALA A 127 25.97 -5.42 8.30
N THR A 128 25.11 -4.85 9.13
CA THR A 128 25.10 -5.11 10.57
C THR A 128 23.71 -5.54 11.03
N LEU A 129 23.65 -6.33 12.09
CA LEU A 129 22.40 -6.78 12.70
C LEU A 129 21.51 -5.61 13.14
N SER A 130 22.12 -4.54 13.66
CA SER A 130 21.40 -3.38 14.20
C SER A 130 20.84 -2.47 13.11
N ASP A 131 21.53 -2.33 11.98
CA ASP A 131 21.12 -1.47 10.87
C ASP A 131 20.40 -2.25 9.75
N LYS A 132 19.06 -2.27 9.81
CA LYS A 132 18.20 -2.96 8.83
C LYS A 132 18.32 -2.37 7.43
N SER A 133 18.75 -1.10 7.30
CA SER A 133 18.96 -0.48 5.99
C SER A 133 20.22 -1.00 5.28
N SER A 134 21.14 -1.62 6.03
CA SER A 134 22.36 -2.23 5.52
C SER A 134 22.17 -3.67 5.04
N TRP A 135 21.00 -4.26 5.28
CA TRP A 135 20.70 -5.66 4.95
C TRP A 135 20.64 -5.88 3.43
N ALA A 136 20.93 -7.11 2.99
CA ALA A 136 20.97 -7.43 1.58
C ALA A 136 19.56 -7.36 0.97
N ILE A 137 19.36 -6.47 -0.01
CA ILE A 137 18.08 -6.34 -0.71
C ILE A 137 17.80 -7.61 -1.51
N VAL A 138 16.60 -8.17 -1.35
CA VAL A 138 16.12 -9.28 -2.18
C VAL A 138 15.88 -8.76 -3.58
N ARG A 139 16.50 -9.39 -4.58
CA ARG A 139 16.37 -9.05 -6.00
C ARG A 139 15.83 -10.23 -6.80
N PRO A 140 15.35 -10.00 -8.03
CA PRO A 140 14.86 -11.07 -8.89
C PRO A 140 15.85 -12.24 -8.98
N ASP A 141 15.33 -13.46 -8.92
CA ASP A 141 16.09 -14.71 -8.99
C ASP A 141 17.19 -14.89 -7.91
N GLY A 142 17.22 -14.03 -6.89
CA GLY A 142 18.20 -14.09 -5.80
C GLY A 142 19.59 -13.55 -6.16
N TYR A 143 19.71 -12.69 -7.18
CA TYR A 143 20.97 -12.05 -7.55
C TYR A 143 21.39 -10.93 -6.57
N LEU A 144 22.69 -10.64 -6.55
CA LEU A 144 23.25 -9.45 -5.91
C LEU A 144 22.96 -8.19 -6.74
N SER A 145 23.43 -7.03 -6.26
CA SER A 145 23.20 -5.73 -6.89
C SER A 145 23.84 -5.58 -8.27
N ASP A 146 24.78 -6.45 -8.64
CA ASP A 146 25.38 -6.51 -9.98
C ASP A 146 24.44 -7.15 -11.03
N GLY A 147 23.34 -7.78 -10.59
CA GLY A 147 22.35 -8.45 -11.43
C GLY A 147 22.84 -9.74 -12.08
N THR A 148 24.02 -10.26 -11.70
CA THR A 148 24.63 -11.44 -12.32
C THR A 148 25.15 -12.47 -11.34
N THR A 149 25.55 -12.06 -10.15
CA THR A 149 26.11 -12.96 -9.13
C THR A 149 24.99 -13.44 -8.21
N PRO A 150 24.71 -14.75 -8.13
CA PRO A 150 23.71 -15.26 -7.18
C PRO A 150 24.15 -15.05 -5.73
N SER A 151 23.26 -14.56 -4.88
CA SER A 151 23.52 -14.44 -3.45
C SER A 151 23.61 -15.82 -2.80
N THR A 152 24.65 -16.05 -2.00
CA THR A 152 24.80 -17.29 -1.23
C THR A 152 23.76 -17.46 -0.14
N LEU A 153 22.99 -16.43 0.21
CA LEU A 153 21.82 -16.55 1.10
C LEU A 153 20.83 -17.60 0.60
N ARG A 154 20.71 -17.79 -0.73
CA ARG A 154 19.81 -18.78 -1.32
C ARG A 154 20.19 -20.24 -1.02
N ASN A 155 21.42 -20.48 -0.54
CA ASN A 155 21.83 -21.78 -0.04
C ASN A 155 21.19 -22.12 1.33
N TYR A 156 20.84 -21.09 2.11
CA TYR A 156 20.35 -21.21 3.47
C TYR A 156 18.85 -20.97 3.60
N VAL A 157 18.29 -20.12 2.74
CA VAL A 157 16.87 -19.78 2.75
C VAL A 157 16.35 -19.88 1.32
N GLY A 158 15.17 -20.45 1.13
CA GLY A 158 14.36 -20.29 -0.08
C GLY A 158 13.17 -19.38 0.19
N LEU A 159 12.74 -18.61 -0.80
CA LEU A 159 11.56 -17.74 -0.68
C LEU A 159 10.45 -18.28 -1.57
N TYR A 160 9.24 -18.42 -1.03
CA TYR A 160 8.03 -18.73 -1.79
C TYR A 160 7.26 -17.45 -2.05
N LEU A 161 7.62 -16.75 -3.12
CA LEU A 161 6.98 -15.50 -3.54
C LEU A 161 5.72 -15.76 -4.34
N GLY A 162 4.71 -14.90 -4.17
CA GLY A 162 3.39 -15.07 -4.75
C GLY A 162 2.54 -16.12 -4.02
N ASP A 163 1.32 -16.29 -4.48
CA ASP A 163 0.48 -17.45 -4.18
C ASP A 163 -0.16 -17.96 -5.48
N ASP A 164 -0.57 -19.23 -5.47
CA ASP A 164 -1.25 -19.90 -6.58
C ASP A 164 -2.75 -20.09 -6.32
N ASN A 165 -3.32 -19.34 -5.36
CA ASN A 165 -4.67 -19.49 -4.81
C ASN A 165 -5.02 -20.89 -4.26
N SER A 166 -4.09 -21.85 -4.14
CA SER A 166 -4.39 -23.17 -3.58
C SER A 166 -4.74 -23.10 -2.09
N ARG A 167 -4.24 -22.07 -1.41
CA ARG A 167 -4.49 -21.76 0.00
C ARG A 167 -4.55 -20.23 0.15
N PRO A 168 -5.70 -19.60 -0.13
CA PRO A 168 -5.83 -18.15 -0.05
C PRO A 168 -5.63 -17.65 1.38
N LYS A 169 -4.95 -16.52 1.52
CA LYS A 169 -4.74 -15.91 2.84
C LYS A 169 -6.05 -15.33 3.37
N ILE A 170 -6.43 -15.75 4.58
CA ILE A 170 -7.46 -15.09 5.36
C ILE A 170 -6.79 -14.12 6.32
N PHE A 171 -7.14 -12.84 6.24
CA PHE A 171 -6.60 -11.81 7.13
C PHE A 171 -7.70 -11.16 7.97
N MET A 172 -7.31 -10.69 9.16
CA MET A 172 -8.13 -9.82 9.98
C MET A 172 -7.77 -8.36 9.66
N PRO A 173 -8.72 -7.53 9.21
CA PRO A 173 -8.46 -6.13 8.94
C PRO A 173 -7.82 -5.42 10.14
N THR A 174 -6.82 -4.59 9.88
CA THR A 174 -6.01 -3.98 10.94
C THR A 174 -6.85 -3.09 11.85
N PHE A 175 -6.55 -3.14 13.15
CA PHE A 175 -7.05 -2.20 14.14
C PHE A 175 -6.20 -0.94 14.26
N ASN A 176 -5.11 -0.84 13.49
CA ASN A 176 -4.35 0.40 13.35
C ASN A 176 -4.63 1.04 12.00
N ARG A 177 -5.67 1.87 11.95
CA ARG A 177 -6.03 2.72 10.80
C ARG A 177 -5.55 4.15 10.96
N ASN A 178 -4.58 4.39 11.84
CA ASN A 178 -3.90 5.66 11.94
C ASN A 178 -2.85 5.74 10.82
N ASN A 179 -3.13 6.52 9.78
CA ASN A 179 -2.26 6.69 8.62
C ASN A 179 -1.01 7.58 8.89
N GLN A 180 -0.91 8.18 10.08
CA GLN A 180 0.31 8.84 10.55
C GLN A 180 1.25 7.87 11.29
N ASN A 181 0.79 6.65 11.57
CA ASN A 181 1.55 5.65 12.30
C ASN A 181 2.13 4.63 11.33
N GLN A 182 3.46 4.53 11.29
CA GLN A 182 4.22 3.69 10.37
C GLN A 182 4.42 2.24 10.84
N GLU A 183 3.80 1.82 11.95
CA GLU A 183 3.93 0.44 12.41
C GLU A 183 3.46 -0.55 11.32
N SER A 184 4.01 -1.74 11.26
CA SER A 184 3.39 -2.85 10.54
C SER A 184 2.38 -3.59 11.44
N ASN A 185 1.52 -4.39 10.83
CA ASN A 185 0.64 -5.30 11.54
C ASN A 185 1.34 -6.66 11.62
N THR A 186 1.90 -6.99 12.78
CA THR A 186 2.68 -8.21 12.96
C THR A 186 1.96 -9.23 13.83
N THR A 187 2.15 -10.51 13.54
CA THR A 187 1.68 -11.62 14.38
C THR A 187 2.77 -12.68 14.59
N GLY A 188 2.59 -13.54 15.59
CA GLY A 188 3.58 -14.58 15.91
C GLY A 188 4.90 -14.00 16.39
N GLN A 189 5.99 -14.40 15.73
CA GLN A 189 7.36 -13.92 15.95
C GLN A 189 7.73 -12.75 14.99
N GLY A 190 6.77 -12.15 14.29
CA GLY A 190 6.99 -10.92 13.54
C GLY A 190 7.28 -9.74 14.47
N LEU A 191 8.48 -9.16 14.38
CA LEU A 191 8.91 -8.03 15.20
C LEU A 191 8.52 -6.71 14.53
N GLU A 192 7.71 -5.89 15.21
CA GLU A 192 7.48 -4.52 14.77
C GLU A 192 8.64 -3.61 15.18
N LEU A 193 9.31 -2.99 14.21
CA LEU A 193 10.54 -2.25 14.45
C LEU A 193 10.36 -0.94 15.21
N LEU A 194 9.25 -0.22 15.01
CA LEU A 194 9.05 1.07 15.69
C LEU A 194 8.86 0.89 17.20
N THR A 195 8.18 -0.18 17.61
CA THR A 195 7.85 -0.44 19.01
C THR A 195 8.73 -1.50 19.66
N GLY A 196 9.42 -2.31 18.87
CA GLY A 196 10.18 -3.47 19.34
C GLY A 196 9.29 -4.58 19.91
N THR A 197 8.02 -4.66 19.49
CA THR A 197 7.04 -5.61 20.04
C THR A 197 6.55 -6.62 19.01
N PHE A 198 6.16 -7.79 19.50
CA PHE A 198 5.47 -8.83 18.73
C PHE A 198 3.95 -8.69 18.88
N ASN A 199 3.18 -9.21 17.92
CA ASN A 199 1.71 -9.27 17.97
C ASN A 199 1.06 -7.89 18.15
N THR A 200 1.29 -7.01 17.18
CA THR A 200 0.78 -5.64 17.25
C THR A 200 -0.70 -5.55 16.90
N ASN A 201 -1.37 -4.54 17.47
CA ASN A 201 -2.70 -4.06 17.07
C ASN A 201 -3.90 -5.02 17.29
N LEU A 202 -3.70 -6.32 17.49
CA LEU A 202 -4.79 -7.26 17.74
C LEU A 202 -5.23 -7.35 19.20
N GLY A 203 -4.38 -6.94 20.15
CA GLY A 203 -4.67 -7.07 21.59
C GLY A 203 -4.69 -8.51 22.11
N ILE A 204 -4.30 -9.47 21.26
CA ILE A 204 -4.17 -10.90 21.57
C ILE A 204 -2.88 -11.42 20.94
N ALA A 205 -2.30 -12.45 21.56
CA ALA A 205 -1.19 -13.18 20.96
C ALA A 205 -1.74 -14.14 19.90
N MET A 206 -1.19 -14.04 18.69
CA MET A 206 -1.51 -14.89 17.55
C MET A 206 -0.27 -15.72 17.16
N PRO A 207 -0.46 -16.90 16.56
CA PRO A 207 0.64 -17.81 16.27
C PRO A 207 1.50 -17.38 15.08
N GLY A 208 1.04 -16.47 14.21
CA GLY A 208 1.77 -16.09 12.99
C GLY A 208 1.76 -17.15 11.89
N THR A 209 0.87 -18.13 12.00
CA THR A 209 0.64 -19.18 10.98
C THR A 209 -0.28 -18.68 9.87
N HIS A 210 -0.22 -19.31 8.70
CA HIS A 210 -1.10 -18.98 7.57
C HIS A 210 -2.59 -18.98 7.94
N ASP A 211 -3.04 -20.08 8.56
CA ASP A 211 -4.44 -20.35 8.91
C ASP A 211 -4.85 -19.77 10.28
N GLN A 212 -4.18 -18.70 10.73
CA GLN A 212 -4.47 -18.10 12.05
C GLN A 212 -5.88 -17.47 12.14
N TRP A 213 -6.52 -17.21 11.00
CA TRP A 213 -7.90 -16.75 10.88
C TRP A 213 -8.69 -17.67 9.95
N THR A 214 -9.99 -17.79 10.20
CA THR A 214 -10.94 -18.45 9.29
C THR A 214 -11.88 -17.41 8.67
N LEU A 215 -12.29 -17.59 7.40
CA LEU A 215 -13.18 -16.66 6.71
C LEU A 215 -14.46 -16.40 7.53
N GLY A 216 -14.81 -15.13 7.71
CA GLY A 216 -15.99 -14.73 8.49
C GLY A 216 -15.80 -14.76 10.01
N GLN A 217 -14.65 -15.21 10.52
CA GLN A 217 -14.31 -15.10 11.94
C GLN A 217 -14.30 -13.62 12.36
N THR A 218 -14.89 -13.30 13.51
CA THR A 218 -14.90 -11.93 14.03
C THR A 218 -13.92 -11.77 15.17
N HIS A 219 -13.37 -10.56 15.31
CA HIS A 219 -12.54 -10.18 16.46
C HIS A 219 -12.87 -8.75 16.88
N THR A 220 -12.81 -8.49 18.18
CA THR A 220 -13.10 -7.19 18.77
C THR A 220 -11.88 -6.64 19.48
N SER A 221 -11.47 -5.43 19.12
CA SER A 221 -10.31 -4.75 19.72
C SER A 221 -10.51 -3.23 19.74
N THR A 222 -9.46 -2.50 20.14
CA THR A 222 -9.43 -1.03 20.10
C THR A 222 -8.91 -0.57 18.75
N LEU A 223 -9.75 0.16 18.01
CA LEU A 223 -9.37 0.79 16.74
C LEU A 223 -8.59 2.07 17.01
N ARG A 224 -7.41 2.19 16.40
CA ARG A 224 -6.61 3.42 16.32
C ARG A 224 -6.90 4.10 14.99
N SER A 225 -7.14 5.40 15.00
CA SER A 225 -7.39 6.22 13.81
C SER A 225 -6.79 7.61 13.97
N TRP A 226 -6.61 8.33 12.88
CA TRP A 226 -6.19 9.73 12.91
C TRP A 226 -7.38 10.67 12.74
N ASN A 227 -7.51 11.66 13.62
CA ASN A 227 -8.47 12.74 13.43
C ASN A 227 -7.75 13.97 12.91
N GLU A 228 -8.01 14.32 11.65
CA GLU A 228 -7.39 15.46 10.97
C GLU A 228 -7.78 16.81 11.61
N VAL A 229 -8.98 16.92 12.19
CA VAL A 229 -9.46 18.17 12.81
C VAL A 229 -8.76 18.45 14.13
N SER A 230 -8.59 17.42 14.97
CA SER A 230 -7.89 17.54 16.25
C SER A 230 -6.39 17.32 16.16
N ASN A 231 -5.88 16.89 14.99
CA ASN A 231 -4.49 16.51 14.76
C ASN A 231 -3.94 15.57 15.85
N ALA A 232 -4.72 14.52 16.15
CA ALA A 232 -4.44 13.58 17.22
C ALA A 232 -4.96 12.18 16.91
N GLU A 233 -4.32 11.18 17.51
CA GLU A 233 -4.79 9.79 17.47
C GLU A 233 -6.07 9.64 18.30
N VAL A 234 -7.04 8.91 17.74
CA VAL A 234 -8.29 8.56 18.39
C VAL A 234 -8.35 7.05 18.58
N LEU A 235 -8.54 6.65 19.84
CA LEU A 235 -8.75 5.26 20.25
C LEU A 235 -10.24 5.00 20.42
N THR A 236 -10.78 4.11 19.60
CA THR A 236 -12.19 3.68 19.67
C THR A 236 -12.25 2.25 20.20
N PRO A 237 -12.69 2.02 21.45
CA PRO A 237 -12.77 0.69 22.02
C PRO A 237 -13.92 -0.12 21.42
N ASN A 238 -13.83 -1.45 21.52
CA ASN A 238 -14.90 -2.39 21.16
C ASN A 238 -15.35 -2.32 19.68
N VAL A 239 -14.41 -2.08 18.76
CA VAL A 239 -14.68 -2.20 17.33
C VAL A 239 -14.54 -3.65 16.93
N THR A 240 -15.49 -4.17 16.16
CA THR A 240 -15.46 -5.55 15.63
C THR A 240 -15.11 -5.53 14.15
N HIS A 241 -14.10 -6.31 13.78
CA HIS A 241 -13.77 -6.62 12.39
C HIS A 241 -14.12 -8.08 12.07
N THR A 242 -14.26 -8.37 10.79
CA THR A 242 -14.51 -9.71 10.25
C THR A 242 -13.36 -10.09 9.34
N ALA A 243 -12.82 -11.29 9.54
CA ALA A 243 -11.76 -11.84 8.72
C ALA A 243 -12.26 -12.09 7.29
N GLN A 244 -11.42 -11.78 6.32
CA GLN A 244 -11.72 -11.80 4.89
C GLN A 244 -10.56 -12.36 4.08
N GLU A 245 -10.86 -12.86 2.89
CA GLU A 245 -9.85 -13.30 1.92
C GLU A 245 -9.07 -12.09 1.36
N THR A 246 -7.79 -12.30 1.07
CA THR A 246 -7.03 -11.46 0.15
C THR A 246 -7.66 -11.50 -1.25
N VAL A 247 -7.32 -10.54 -2.12
CA VAL A 247 -7.74 -10.64 -3.52
C VAL A 247 -7.19 -11.92 -4.16
N GLU A 248 -7.96 -12.51 -5.07
CA GLU A 248 -7.54 -13.68 -5.85
C GLU A 248 -6.36 -13.29 -6.73
N SER A 249 -5.27 -14.07 -6.67
CA SER A 249 -4.07 -13.82 -7.45
C SER A 249 -4.25 -14.23 -8.90
N GLU A 250 -3.59 -13.51 -9.80
CA GLU A 250 -3.50 -13.81 -11.22
C GLU A 250 -2.05 -14.13 -11.58
N ASN A 251 -1.78 -14.82 -12.68
CA ASN A 251 -0.42 -15.11 -13.15
C ASN A 251 0.51 -15.75 -12.09
N GLY A 252 -0.04 -16.53 -11.14
CA GLY A 252 0.71 -17.14 -10.04
C GLY A 252 1.14 -16.16 -8.95
N GLY A 253 0.52 -14.98 -8.87
CA GLY A 253 0.70 -13.98 -7.82
C GLY A 253 2.03 -13.22 -7.85
N TYR A 254 2.99 -13.64 -8.67
CA TYR A 254 4.31 -13.04 -8.76
C TYR A 254 4.95 -13.23 -10.14
N MET A 255 5.65 -12.21 -10.62
CA MET A 255 6.56 -12.29 -11.76
C MET A 255 7.73 -11.33 -11.60
N THR A 256 8.86 -11.63 -12.25
CA THR A 256 9.95 -10.66 -12.39
C THR A 256 9.60 -9.62 -13.45
N MET A 257 10.24 -8.44 -13.42
CA MET A 257 10.06 -7.41 -14.44
C MET A 257 10.39 -7.91 -15.86
N SER A 258 11.36 -8.83 -16.00
CA SER A 258 11.69 -9.45 -17.29
C SER A 258 10.58 -10.38 -17.79
N GLN A 259 9.98 -11.17 -16.90
CA GLN A 259 8.82 -12.01 -17.20
C GLN A 259 7.59 -11.17 -17.56
N TRP A 260 7.36 -10.07 -16.84
CA TRP A 260 6.28 -9.12 -17.12
C TRP A 260 6.39 -8.53 -18.53
N ILE A 261 7.58 -8.08 -18.94
CA ILE A 261 7.82 -7.60 -20.31
C ILE A 261 7.57 -8.72 -21.33
N ALA A 262 8.04 -9.94 -21.04
CA ALA A 262 7.87 -11.09 -21.93
C ALA A 262 6.40 -11.54 -22.06
N ALA A 263 5.58 -11.30 -21.03
CA ALA A 263 4.15 -11.57 -21.01
C ALA A 263 3.30 -10.47 -21.67
N ASP A 264 3.93 -9.53 -22.40
CA ASP A 264 3.30 -8.36 -23.01
C ASP A 264 2.72 -7.36 -22.00
N ARG A 265 3.41 -7.20 -20.86
CA ARG A 265 3.17 -6.15 -19.87
C ARG A 265 1.73 -6.09 -19.32
N PRO A 266 1.18 -7.22 -18.82
CA PRO A 266 -0.17 -7.25 -18.28
C PRO A 266 -0.28 -6.44 -16.98
N THR A 267 -1.47 -5.97 -16.66
CA THR A 267 -1.84 -5.55 -15.29
C THR A 267 -2.72 -6.63 -14.67
N GLY A 268 -2.78 -6.70 -13.35
CA GLY A 268 -3.61 -7.69 -12.67
C GLY A 268 -3.18 -7.94 -11.23
N ASN A 269 -3.85 -8.89 -10.58
CA ASN A 269 -3.64 -9.17 -9.16
C ASN A 269 -2.37 -10.01 -8.92
N PHE A 270 -1.21 -9.40 -9.14
CA PHE A 270 0.09 -10.02 -8.91
C PHE A 270 1.17 -8.99 -8.62
N TRP A 271 2.28 -9.47 -8.08
CA TRP A 271 3.47 -8.69 -7.77
C TRP A 271 4.48 -8.73 -8.93
N VAL A 272 5.09 -7.58 -9.27
CA VAL A 272 6.16 -7.46 -10.26
C VAL A 272 7.45 -7.02 -9.57
N HIS A 273 8.46 -7.89 -9.59
CA HIS A 273 9.74 -7.65 -8.95
C HIS A 273 10.72 -6.97 -9.91
N ASP A 274 11.04 -5.71 -9.63
CA ASP A 274 11.98 -4.93 -10.41
C ASP A 274 13.43 -5.20 -9.98
N THR A 275 14.35 -4.88 -10.90
CA THR A 275 15.79 -5.07 -10.76
C THR A 275 16.39 -4.27 -9.61
N ASP A 276 15.76 -3.19 -9.15
CA ASP A 276 16.18 -2.37 -8.00
C ASP A 276 15.83 -2.99 -6.64
N GLY A 277 15.03 -4.07 -6.63
CA GLY A 277 14.56 -4.79 -5.45
C GLY A 277 13.20 -4.33 -4.91
N TRP A 278 12.57 -3.33 -5.54
CA TRP A 278 11.17 -3.02 -5.26
C TRP A 278 10.24 -4.01 -5.98
N ILE A 279 9.17 -4.39 -5.28
CA ILE A 279 8.17 -5.33 -5.76
C ILE A 279 6.82 -4.61 -5.80
N TYR A 280 6.31 -4.36 -6.99
CA TYR A 280 5.16 -3.52 -7.25
C TYR A 280 3.88 -4.35 -7.38
N TRP A 281 2.81 -3.96 -6.74
CA TRP A 281 1.49 -4.54 -6.98
C TRP A 281 0.98 -4.05 -8.35
N ALA A 282 0.69 -4.97 -9.27
CA ALA A 282 0.44 -4.68 -10.69
C ALA A 282 -1.01 -4.26 -11.01
N ASN A 283 -1.74 -3.75 -10.02
CA ASN A 283 -3.12 -3.30 -10.15
C ASN A 283 -3.43 -2.22 -9.11
N TRP A 284 -4.57 -1.54 -9.25
CA TRP A 284 -5.15 -0.82 -8.14
C TRP A 284 -5.57 -1.80 -7.04
N LEU A 285 -5.11 -1.61 -5.81
CA LEU A 285 -5.62 -2.34 -4.67
C LEU A 285 -6.94 -1.72 -4.21
N PRO A 286 -8.08 -2.42 -4.32
CA PRO A 286 -9.37 -1.85 -3.95
C PRO A 286 -9.46 -1.44 -2.47
N LYS A 287 -10.39 -0.53 -2.18
CA LYS A 287 -10.70 -0.15 -0.79
C LYS A 287 -11.14 -1.36 0.04
N ALA A 288 -10.72 -1.40 1.30
CA ALA A 288 -11.08 -2.44 2.27
C ALA A 288 -10.73 -3.88 1.82
N THR A 289 -9.68 -4.04 1.00
CA THR A 289 -9.14 -5.34 0.61
C THR A 289 -7.65 -5.42 0.93
N ALA A 290 -7.04 -6.59 0.72
CA ALA A 290 -5.60 -6.77 0.77
C ALA A 290 -5.10 -7.44 -0.50
N THR A 291 -3.84 -7.17 -0.87
CA THR A 291 -3.17 -7.88 -1.97
C THR A 291 -3.16 -9.38 -1.71
N SER A 292 -2.98 -10.17 -2.77
CA SER A 292 -2.54 -11.55 -2.60
C SER A 292 -1.15 -11.59 -1.94
N LEU A 293 -0.68 -12.78 -1.54
CA LEU A 293 0.59 -12.89 -0.84
C LEU A 293 1.75 -12.43 -1.74
N LEU A 294 2.60 -11.57 -1.19
CA LEU A 294 3.92 -11.30 -1.76
C LEU A 294 4.86 -12.45 -1.43
N LEU A 295 4.84 -12.90 -0.18
CA LEU A 295 5.61 -14.01 0.35
C LEU A 295 4.65 -14.88 1.16
N ASP A 296 4.70 -16.19 0.97
CA ASP A 296 3.89 -17.18 1.71
C ASP A 296 4.74 -17.95 2.73
N ALA A 297 5.98 -18.27 2.37
CA ALA A 297 6.82 -19.10 3.21
C ALA A 297 8.31 -18.92 2.96
N LEU A 298 9.09 -19.38 3.92
CA LEU A 298 10.53 -19.58 3.80
C LEU A 298 10.84 -21.07 3.79
N ASP A 299 11.79 -21.51 2.96
CA ASP A 299 12.41 -22.84 3.03
C ASP A 299 13.75 -22.72 3.74
N ILE A 300 13.80 -23.06 5.03
CA ILE A 300 15.01 -22.95 5.84
C ILE A 300 15.90 -24.18 5.61
N LYS A 301 17.20 -23.94 5.42
CA LYS A 301 18.21 -24.95 5.09
C LYS A 301 19.44 -24.87 6.00
N PHE A 302 19.27 -24.39 7.23
CA PHE A 302 20.39 -24.26 8.16
C PHE A 302 21.03 -25.63 8.43
N ASP A 303 22.35 -25.61 8.52
CA ASP A 303 23.18 -26.77 8.78
C ASP A 303 23.90 -26.67 10.14
N THR A 304 23.76 -25.53 10.83
CA THR A 304 24.35 -25.28 12.15
C THR A 304 23.34 -24.65 13.10
N GLU A 305 23.46 -24.96 14.40
CA GLU A 305 22.57 -24.43 15.45
C GLU A 305 22.83 -22.93 15.75
N ASN A 306 24.01 -22.42 15.39
CA ASN A 306 24.43 -21.04 15.63
C ASN A 306 24.22 -20.18 14.37
N THR A 307 22.99 -20.12 13.88
CA THR A 307 22.62 -19.32 12.71
C THR A 307 21.54 -18.33 13.10
N TYR A 308 21.75 -17.05 12.78
CA TYR A 308 20.70 -16.04 12.85
C TYR A 308 20.26 -15.68 11.44
N TYR A 309 18.95 -15.52 11.27
CA TYR A 309 18.36 -14.99 10.06
C TYR A 309 17.30 -13.94 10.42
N GLY A 310 17.34 -12.83 9.70
CA GLY A 310 16.34 -11.79 9.75
C GLY A 310 15.86 -11.45 8.35
N MET A 311 14.56 -11.19 8.21
CA MET A 311 13.98 -10.55 7.05
C MET A 311 13.30 -9.27 7.49
N HIS A 312 13.62 -8.18 6.81
CA HIS A 312 12.99 -6.88 6.98
C HIS A 312 12.17 -6.56 5.72
N ALA A 313 10.93 -6.15 5.93
CA ALA A 313 10.01 -5.75 4.89
C ALA A 313 9.57 -4.31 5.13
N GLU A 314 9.60 -3.51 4.08
CA GLU A 314 9.10 -2.15 4.10
C GLU A 314 8.18 -1.92 2.92
N ALA A 315 7.19 -1.05 3.10
CA ALA A 315 6.20 -0.77 2.08
C ALA A 315 6.05 0.73 1.86
N GLU A 316 5.80 1.09 0.61
CA GLU A 316 5.33 2.41 0.24
C GLU A 316 3.97 2.29 -0.45
N LEU A 317 3.08 3.21 -0.09
CA LEU A 317 1.70 3.25 -0.55
C LEU A 317 1.44 4.62 -1.15
N ALA A 318 0.67 4.66 -2.23
CA ALA A 318 0.29 5.92 -2.89
C ALA A 318 -1.16 5.88 -3.34
N THR A 319 -1.86 7.01 -3.25
CA THR A 319 -2.99 7.26 -4.16
C THR A 319 -2.46 7.70 -5.53
N VAL A 320 -3.34 7.95 -6.50
CA VAL A 320 -2.90 8.45 -7.81
C VAL A 320 -2.22 9.82 -7.69
N GLU A 321 -2.69 10.65 -6.76
CA GLU A 321 -2.15 11.98 -6.52
C GLU A 321 -0.78 11.97 -5.83
N ASP A 322 -0.49 10.91 -5.07
CA ASP A 322 0.74 10.79 -4.27
C ASP A 322 1.85 10.00 -4.98
N LEU A 323 1.59 9.44 -6.16
CA LEU A 323 2.53 8.56 -6.85
C LEU A 323 3.87 9.24 -7.17
N ASP A 324 3.83 10.53 -7.50
CA ASP A 324 5.02 11.32 -7.80
C ASP A 324 5.96 11.51 -6.58
N ASN A 325 5.48 11.20 -5.37
CA ASN A 325 6.31 11.24 -4.16
C ASN A 325 7.21 10.01 -4.03
N TRP A 326 6.96 8.93 -4.77
CA TRP A 326 7.82 7.75 -4.75
C TRP A 326 9.18 8.06 -5.37
N VAL A 327 10.23 7.85 -4.57
CA VAL A 327 11.62 8.06 -4.98
C VAL A 327 12.23 6.78 -5.52
N GLY A 328 13.20 6.89 -6.43
CA GLY A 328 13.94 5.73 -6.94
C GLY A 328 13.15 4.82 -7.88
N VAL A 329 11.96 5.21 -8.34
CA VAL A 329 11.18 4.45 -9.33
C VAL A 329 11.93 4.38 -10.67
N THR A 330 12.25 3.17 -11.12
CA THR A 330 12.93 2.93 -12.39
C THR A 330 12.05 3.27 -13.59
N SER A 331 12.62 3.36 -14.79
CA SER A 331 11.82 3.58 -16.01
C SER A 331 10.87 2.42 -16.33
N LEU A 332 11.24 1.18 -16.00
CA LEU A 332 10.39 0.01 -16.22
C LEU A 332 9.25 -0.04 -15.20
N ALA A 333 9.52 0.28 -13.94
CA ALA A 333 8.48 0.45 -12.94
C ALA A 333 7.51 1.59 -13.29
N ARG A 334 7.99 2.69 -13.89
CA ARG A 334 7.10 3.75 -14.42
C ARG A 334 6.18 3.25 -15.53
N ASP A 335 6.69 2.47 -16.49
CA ASP A 335 5.86 1.83 -17.54
C ASP A 335 4.76 0.95 -16.92
N LEU A 336 5.09 0.16 -15.88
CA LEU A 336 4.09 -0.61 -15.14
C LEU A 336 3.03 0.30 -14.50
N LEU A 337 3.46 1.34 -13.78
CA LEU A 337 2.54 2.23 -13.07
C LEU A 337 1.63 3.01 -14.02
N GLU A 338 2.17 3.52 -15.13
CA GLU A 338 1.40 4.22 -16.19
C GLU A 338 0.35 3.33 -16.85
N ARG A 339 0.51 1.99 -16.80
CA ARG A 339 -0.49 1.04 -17.30
C ARG A 339 -1.63 0.80 -16.33
N ILE A 340 -1.39 1.01 -15.04
CA ILE A 340 -2.39 0.85 -13.98
C ILE A 340 -3.27 2.11 -13.88
N THR A 341 -2.68 3.29 -14.03
CA THR A 341 -3.32 4.61 -13.84
C THR A 341 -3.93 5.18 -15.11
#